data_AF-A0A924Z994-F1
#
_entry.id   AF-A0A924Z994-F1
#
_cell.length_a   1.000
_cell.length_b   1.000
_cell.length_c   1.000
_cell.angle_alpha   90.00
_cell.angle_beta   90.00
_cell.angle_gamma   90.00
#
_symmetry.space_group_name_H-M   'P 1'
#
loop_
_entity.id
_entity.type
_entity.pdbx_description
1 polymer ?
#
loop_
_entity_poly.entity_id
_entity_poly.type
_entity_poly.pdbx_seq_one_letter_code
_entity_poly.pdbx_strand_id
1 'polypeptide(L)'
;MRATDTDGVTSLRTAAVEGGVSVVSGRLQVVHNYGSELLALPMPVNAQFWDGARFINSSTDSLSVFNRSNIIISNCTKKLTTGSGCKPALAVAAAPTVFTLVNGVSRFTLAAPGAGNTGSVDLRITAPPYLPSTTGRAAFGIYNAGPIIYLREMY
;
A
#
# COMPACT_ATOMS: atom_id res chain seq x y z
N MET A 1 6.08 22.47 36.71
CA MET A 1 5.34 22.41 38.00
C MET A 1 5.46 20.99 38.51
N ARG A 2 6.08 20.75 39.68
CA ARG A 2 6.21 19.41 40.29
C ARG A 2 5.53 19.46 41.64
N ALA A 3 4.74 18.44 41.96
CA ALA A 3 4.12 18.32 43.29
C ALA A 3 5.13 17.68 44.25
N THR A 4 5.26 18.25 45.43
CA THR A 4 5.97 17.66 46.56
C THR A 4 5.02 17.72 47.74
N ASP A 5 4.69 16.56 48.27
CA ASP A 5 3.85 16.41 49.47
C ASP A 5 4.70 16.62 50.72
N THR A 6 4.04 17.01 51.82
CA THR A 6 4.59 17.12 53.18
C THR A 6 5.23 15.81 53.66
N ASP A 7 4.84 14.65 53.12
CA ASP A 7 5.44 13.34 53.42
C ASP A 7 6.72 13.01 52.61
N GLY A 8 7.18 13.91 51.74
CA GLY A 8 8.39 13.74 50.93
C GLY A 8 8.19 12.89 49.68
N VAL A 9 6.96 12.45 49.37
CA VAL A 9 6.66 11.80 48.09
C VAL A 9 6.77 12.83 46.97
N THR A 10 7.58 12.47 45.97
CA THR A 10 7.88 13.32 44.83
C THR A 10 7.58 12.59 43.53
N SER A 11 7.10 13.33 42.54
CA SER A 11 6.99 12.84 41.17
C SER A 11 8.34 12.75 40.46
N LEU A 12 9.46 13.04 41.13
CA LEU A 12 10.82 12.87 40.63
C LEU A 12 11.13 11.39 40.43
N ARG A 13 11.37 10.97 39.18
CA ARG A 13 11.83 9.63 38.83
C ARG A 13 13.13 9.70 38.05
N THR A 14 13.97 8.67 38.22
CA THR A 14 15.27 8.53 37.53
C THR A 14 15.12 8.30 36.03
N ALA A 15 13.97 7.79 35.59
CA ALA A 15 13.60 7.61 34.18
C ALA A 15 12.08 7.75 33.99
N ALA A 16 11.67 8.06 32.75
CA ALA A 16 10.25 8.07 32.39
C ALA A 16 9.67 6.65 32.47
N VAL A 17 8.53 6.50 33.13
CA VAL A 17 7.78 5.23 33.21
C VAL A 17 6.94 5.02 31.95
N GLU A 18 6.52 6.12 31.33
CA GLU A 18 5.74 6.13 30.09
C GLU A 18 6.69 6.22 28.89
N GLY A 19 6.37 5.48 27.82
CA GLY A 19 7.07 5.60 26.55
C GLY A 19 6.90 7.01 25.97
N GLY A 20 7.94 7.52 25.31
CA GLY A 20 7.84 8.77 24.56
C GLY A 20 6.76 8.68 23.48
N VAL A 21 5.95 9.73 23.34
CA VAL A 21 4.94 9.83 22.27
C VAL A 21 5.52 10.64 21.13
N SER A 22 5.59 10.05 19.94
CA SER A 22 5.91 10.75 18.70
C SER A 22 4.67 10.85 17.81
N VAL A 23 4.27 12.06 17.47
CA VAL A 23 3.19 12.30 16.50
C VAL A 23 3.83 12.64 15.16
N VAL A 24 3.52 11.84 14.13
CA VAL A 24 4.07 11.98 12.78
C VAL A 24 2.95 12.04 11.75
N SER A 25 3.22 12.72 10.63
CA SER A 25 2.32 12.66 9.47
C SER A 25 2.54 11.32 8.75
N GLY A 26 1.50 10.49 8.71
CA GLY A 26 1.53 9.17 8.09
C GLY A 26 0.82 9.12 6.74
N ARG A 27 1.16 8.12 5.92
CA ARG A 27 0.46 7.78 4.67
C ARG A 27 0.55 6.28 4.36
N LEU A 28 -0.39 5.77 3.57
CA LEU A 28 -0.26 4.46 2.93
C LEU A 28 0.30 4.62 1.51
N GLN A 29 1.45 4.03 1.24
CA GLN A 29 1.97 3.90 -0.11
C GLN A 29 1.42 2.64 -0.75
N VAL A 30 0.58 2.78 -1.78
CA VAL A 30 0.21 1.66 -2.66
C VAL A 30 1.28 1.56 -3.75
N VAL A 31 2.03 0.46 -3.74
CA VAL A 31 3.18 0.28 -4.64
C VAL A 31 2.69 -0.08 -6.05
N HIS A 32 3.32 0.47 -7.08
CA HIS A 32 3.03 0.10 -8.47
C HIS A 32 3.42 -1.36 -8.71
N ASN A 33 2.63 -2.10 -9.49
CA ASN A 33 2.97 -3.46 -9.87
C ASN A 33 2.48 -3.80 -11.28
N TYR A 34 3.02 -4.86 -11.85
CA TYR A 34 2.66 -5.34 -13.18
C TYR A 34 2.62 -6.86 -13.24
N GLY A 35 1.81 -7.42 -14.14
CA GLY A 35 1.70 -8.86 -14.32
C GLY A 35 0.88 -9.26 -15.54
N SER A 36 0.79 -10.56 -15.78
CA SER A 36 -0.09 -11.09 -16.82
C SER A 36 -1.56 -10.90 -16.41
N GLU A 37 -2.41 -10.60 -17.39
CA GLU A 37 -3.86 -10.60 -17.28
C GLU A 37 -4.44 -11.97 -16.89
N LEU A 38 -3.65 -13.04 -17.00
CA LEU A 38 -4.04 -14.41 -16.66
C LEU A 38 -3.73 -14.80 -15.21
N LEU A 39 -2.99 -13.97 -14.47
CA LEU A 39 -2.53 -14.27 -13.12
C LEU A 39 -3.03 -13.24 -12.11
N ALA A 40 -3.25 -13.69 -10.88
CA ALA A 40 -3.55 -12.80 -9.77
C ALA A 40 -2.32 -11.93 -9.46
N LEU A 41 -2.54 -10.64 -9.21
CA LEU A 41 -1.48 -9.65 -9.01
C LEU A 41 -1.47 -9.15 -7.56
N PRO A 42 -0.48 -9.52 -6.74
CA PRO A 42 -0.35 -8.98 -5.39
C PRO A 42 0.09 -7.51 -5.45
N MET A 43 -0.59 -6.64 -4.72
CA MET A 43 -0.31 -5.22 -4.59
C MET A 43 0.22 -4.92 -3.18
N PRO A 44 1.53 -4.62 -3.05
CA PRO A 44 2.11 -4.24 -1.76
C PRO A 44 1.60 -2.87 -1.30
N VAL A 45 1.42 -2.73 0.01
CA VAL A 45 1.03 -1.49 0.69
C VAL A 45 1.99 -1.27 1.85
N ASN A 46 2.63 -0.11 1.90
CA ASN A 46 3.55 0.25 2.98
C ASN A 46 3.01 1.45 3.76
N ALA A 47 2.94 1.37 5.09
CA ALA A 47 2.82 2.54 5.93
C ALA A 47 4.12 3.33 5.88
N GLN A 48 4.01 4.63 5.63
CA GLN A 48 5.11 5.56 5.64
C GLN A 48 4.81 6.71 6.58
N PHE A 49 5.84 7.31 7.14
CA PHE A 49 5.74 8.54 7.91
C PHE A 49 6.79 9.55 7.46
N TRP A 50 6.49 10.83 7.67
CA TRP A 50 7.42 11.92 7.38
C TRP A 50 8.47 12.05 8.49
N ASP A 51 9.76 11.96 8.13
CA ASP A 51 10.89 12.11 9.06
C ASP A 51 11.41 13.55 9.18
N GLY A 52 10.81 14.49 8.46
CA GLY A 52 11.29 15.88 8.34
C GLY A 52 11.84 16.21 6.95
N ALA A 53 12.29 15.21 6.18
CA ALA A 53 12.89 15.40 4.86
C ALA A 53 12.26 14.51 3.77
N ARG A 54 11.82 13.31 4.13
CA ARG A 54 11.21 12.34 3.21
C ARG A 54 10.22 11.44 3.94
N PHE A 55 9.42 10.74 3.16
CA PHE A 55 8.62 9.63 3.68
C PHE A 55 9.49 8.39 3.81
N ILE A 56 9.53 7.81 5.00
CA ILE A 56 10.23 6.55 5.30
C ILE A 56 9.22 5.48 5.72
N ASN A 57 9.54 4.22 5.47
CA ASN A 57 8.67 3.11 5.83
C ASN A 57 8.62 2.94 7.35
N SER A 58 7.41 2.79 7.90
CA SER A 58 7.22 2.36 9.27
C SER A 58 7.61 0.89 9.40
N SER A 59 8.40 0.55 10.42
CA SER A 59 8.66 -0.85 10.80
C SER A 59 7.92 -1.25 12.08
N THR A 60 7.21 -0.32 12.71
CA THR A 60 6.56 -0.49 14.01
C THR A 60 5.05 -0.57 13.92
N ASP A 61 4.45 -0.20 12.78
CA ASP A 61 3.01 -0.26 12.60
C ASP A 61 2.53 -1.71 12.38
N SER A 62 1.93 -2.28 13.42
CA SER A 62 1.27 -3.59 13.37
C SER A 62 -0.20 -3.52 13.77
N LEU A 63 -0.79 -2.31 13.74
CA LEU A 63 -2.15 -2.05 14.24
C LEU A 63 -3.05 -1.41 13.19
N SER A 64 -2.50 -0.72 12.19
CA SER A 64 -3.29 -0.13 11.13
C SER A 64 -3.99 -1.22 10.32
N VAL A 65 -5.27 -0.99 10.04
CA VAL A 65 -6.15 -1.92 9.34
C VAL A 65 -6.93 -1.18 8.27
N PHE A 66 -7.11 -1.82 7.11
CA PHE A 66 -8.08 -1.41 6.10
C PHE A 66 -8.87 -2.63 5.60
N ASN A 67 -10.08 -2.38 5.11
CA ASN A 67 -10.93 -3.43 4.55
C ASN A 67 -10.84 -3.43 3.02
N ARG A 68 -11.25 -4.56 2.42
CA ARG A 68 -11.39 -4.70 0.97
C ARG A 68 -12.28 -3.60 0.36
N SER A 69 -13.34 -3.20 1.06
CA SER A 69 -14.25 -2.12 0.63
C SER A 69 -13.61 -0.73 0.61
N ASN A 70 -12.44 -0.55 1.26
CA ASN A 70 -11.70 0.70 1.25
C ASN A 70 -10.78 0.84 0.03
N ILE A 71 -10.59 -0.23 -0.74
CA ILE A 71 -9.78 -0.21 -1.95
C ILE A 71 -10.66 0.28 -3.11
N ILE A 72 -10.28 1.42 -3.67
CA ILE A 72 -10.99 2.02 -4.80
C ILE A 72 -10.19 1.76 -6.07
N ILE A 73 -10.88 1.18 -7.05
CA ILE A 73 -10.40 0.93 -8.40
C ILE A 73 -10.89 2.07 -9.30
N SER A 74 -9.99 2.71 -10.05
CA SER A 74 -10.32 3.86 -10.89
C SER A 74 -9.37 3.99 -12.08
N ASN A 75 -9.68 4.90 -13.01
CA ASN A 75 -8.85 5.21 -14.19
C ASN A 75 -8.38 3.98 -14.98
N CYS A 76 -9.29 3.02 -15.20
CA CYS A 76 -8.98 1.89 -16.07
C CYS A 76 -8.72 2.35 -17.50
N THR A 77 -7.68 1.79 -18.12
CA THR A 77 -7.26 2.13 -19.48
C THR A 77 -7.27 0.91 -20.40
N LYS A 78 -7.25 1.17 -21.72
CA LYS A 78 -7.16 0.15 -22.78
C LYS A 78 -8.28 -0.90 -22.65
N LYS A 79 -7.95 -2.19 -22.69
CA LYS A 79 -8.93 -3.29 -22.65
C LYS A 79 -9.46 -3.57 -21.24
N LEU A 80 -9.07 -2.80 -20.23
CA LEU A 80 -9.66 -2.81 -18.88
C LEU A 80 -10.81 -1.80 -18.71
N THR A 81 -11.02 -0.89 -19.67
CA THR A 81 -12.09 0.10 -19.65
C THR A 81 -13.39 -0.49 -20.22
N THR A 82 -14.52 -0.09 -19.65
CA THR A 82 -15.89 -0.35 -20.16
C THR A 82 -16.71 0.92 -20.00
N GLY A 83 -16.96 1.62 -21.12
CA GLY A 83 -17.59 2.95 -21.07
C GLY A 83 -16.74 3.91 -20.23
N SER A 84 -17.34 4.51 -19.20
CA SER A 84 -16.66 5.39 -18.24
C SER A 84 -16.03 4.67 -17.04
N GLY A 85 -16.16 3.35 -16.95
CA GLY A 85 -15.77 2.55 -15.78
C GLY A 85 -14.70 1.47 -16.05
N CYS A 86 -14.38 0.74 -14.99
CA CYS A 86 -13.51 -0.43 -15.00
C CYS A 86 -14.31 -1.70 -15.30
N LYS A 87 -13.70 -2.67 -16.00
CA LYS A 87 -14.35 -3.96 -16.28
C LYS A 87 -14.65 -4.72 -14.98
N PRO A 88 -15.84 -5.34 -14.84
CA PRO A 88 -16.18 -6.13 -13.64
C PRO A 88 -15.22 -7.30 -13.37
N ALA A 89 -14.56 -7.82 -14.41
CA ALA A 89 -13.54 -8.86 -14.27
C ALA A 89 -12.30 -8.40 -13.49
N LEU A 90 -12.06 -7.08 -13.42
CA LEU A 90 -11.02 -6.50 -12.59
C LEU A 90 -11.57 -6.22 -11.19
N ALA A 91 -11.19 -7.07 -10.25
CA ALA A 91 -11.65 -6.98 -8.87
C ALA A 91 -10.52 -7.26 -7.89
N VAL A 92 -10.65 -6.75 -6.66
CA VAL A 92 -9.85 -7.23 -5.53
C VAL A 92 -10.33 -8.64 -5.17
N ALA A 93 -9.40 -9.54 -4.88
CA ALA A 93 -9.70 -10.91 -4.46
C ALA A 93 -10.69 -10.94 -3.28
N ALA A 94 -11.56 -11.97 -3.28
CA ALA A 94 -12.64 -12.04 -2.30
C ALA A 94 -12.14 -12.18 -0.85
N ALA A 95 -11.00 -12.84 -0.65
CA ALA A 95 -10.38 -13.02 0.65
C ALA A 95 -8.88 -12.63 0.59
N PRO A 96 -8.32 -12.10 1.70
CA PRO A 96 -9.00 -11.72 2.93
C PRO A 96 -9.84 -10.43 2.74
N THR A 97 -10.81 -10.20 3.63
CA THR A 97 -11.64 -8.98 3.63
C THR A 97 -11.04 -7.85 4.47
N VAL A 98 -10.15 -8.20 5.40
CA VAL A 98 -9.46 -7.30 6.33
C VAL A 98 -7.96 -7.44 6.09
N PHE A 99 -7.26 -6.32 6.01
CA PHE A 99 -5.84 -6.24 5.78
C PHE A 99 -5.21 -5.48 6.93
N THR A 100 -4.50 -6.20 7.79
CA THR A 100 -3.72 -5.63 8.89
C THR A 100 -2.29 -5.40 8.39
N LEU A 101 -1.70 -4.27 8.77
CA LEU A 101 -0.28 -4.05 8.57
C LEU A 101 0.50 -4.85 9.59
N VAL A 102 1.64 -5.41 9.18
CA VAL A 102 2.59 -6.09 10.06
C VAL A 102 3.96 -5.51 9.73
N ASN A 103 4.61 -4.90 10.73
CA ASN A 103 5.85 -4.14 10.53
C ASN A 103 5.74 -3.11 9.39
N GLY A 104 4.59 -2.42 9.34
CA GLY A 104 4.23 -1.39 8.37
C GLY A 104 3.95 -1.90 6.95
N VAL A 105 3.85 -3.21 6.74
CA VAL A 105 3.59 -3.78 5.42
C VAL A 105 2.29 -4.55 5.41
N SER A 106 1.50 -4.38 4.36
CA SER A 106 0.37 -5.22 4.02
C SER A 106 0.32 -5.49 2.52
N ARG A 107 -0.56 -6.38 2.07
CA ARG A 107 -0.78 -6.66 0.65
C ARG A 107 -2.22 -7.04 0.41
N PHE A 108 -2.78 -6.55 -0.69
CA PHE A 108 -4.04 -7.07 -1.23
C PHE A 108 -3.79 -7.64 -2.63
N THR A 109 -4.64 -8.54 -3.08
CA THR A 109 -4.45 -9.20 -4.37
C THR A 109 -5.55 -8.76 -5.34
N LEU A 110 -5.17 -8.37 -6.55
CA LEU A 110 -6.11 -8.23 -7.65
C LEU A 110 -6.33 -9.60 -8.29
N ALA A 111 -7.58 -9.96 -8.53
CA ALA A 111 -7.93 -11.13 -9.31
C ALA A 111 -7.44 -10.96 -10.76
N ALA A 112 -7.11 -12.08 -11.41
CA ALA A 112 -6.75 -12.07 -12.82
C ALA A 112 -7.94 -11.53 -13.65
N PRO A 113 -7.76 -10.45 -14.42
CA PRO A 113 -8.85 -9.90 -15.23
C PRO A 113 -9.23 -10.83 -16.39
N GLY A 114 -8.39 -11.79 -16.76
CA GLY A 114 -8.66 -12.81 -17.78
C GLY A 114 -8.09 -12.45 -19.16
N ALA A 115 -8.08 -13.45 -20.05
CA ALA A 115 -7.49 -13.35 -21.37
C ALA A 115 -8.05 -12.16 -22.17
N GLY A 116 -7.16 -11.38 -22.78
CA GLY A 116 -7.54 -10.22 -23.58
C GLY A 116 -7.88 -8.96 -22.79
N ASN A 117 -7.82 -8.98 -21.45
CA ASN A 117 -8.06 -7.81 -20.61
C ASN A 117 -6.74 -7.14 -20.18
N THR A 118 -6.04 -6.58 -21.17
CA THR A 118 -4.77 -5.85 -20.97
C THR A 118 -4.99 -4.34 -20.78
N GLY A 119 -4.25 -3.70 -19.88
CA GLY A 119 -4.39 -2.28 -19.59
C GLY A 119 -3.70 -1.86 -18.31
N SER A 120 -4.05 -0.67 -17.81
CA SER A 120 -3.66 -0.23 -16.48
C SER A 120 -4.87 0.18 -15.67
N VAL A 121 -4.71 0.17 -14.34
CA VAL A 121 -5.69 0.64 -13.38
C VAL A 121 -5.02 1.36 -12.23
N ASP A 122 -5.69 2.38 -11.70
CA ASP A 122 -5.25 3.11 -10.52
C ASP A 122 -6.00 2.62 -9.28
N LEU A 123 -5.26 2.46 -8.19
CA LEU A 123 -5.71 1.91 -6.91
C LEU A 123 -5.39 2.92 -5.81
N ARG A 124 -6.37 3.20 -4.96
CA ARG A 124 -6.20 4.02 -3.75
C ARG A 124 -6.94 3.40 -2.58
N ILE A 125 -6.46 3.62 -1.37
CA ILE A 125 -7.10 3.14 -0.14
C ILE A 125 -7.71 4.34 0.60
N THR A 126 -8.97 4.23 1.01
CA THR A 126 -9.70 5.33 1.68
C THR A 126 -9.69 5.26 3.20
N ALA A 127 -9.07 4.23 3.78
CA ALA A 127 -8.99 4.01 5.21
C ALA A 127 -7.60 3.46 5.61
N PRO A 128 -7.18 3.66 6.85
CA PRO A 128 -7.82 4.51 7.86
C PRO A 128 -7.65 6.02 7.55
N PRO A 129 -8.53 6.91 8.05
CA PRO A 129 -8.49 8.35 7.73
C PRO A 129 -7.17 9.06 8.09
N TYR A 130 -6.46 8.56 9.10
CA TYR A 130 -5.17 9.09 9.54
C TYR A 130 -3.97 8.61 8.70
N LEU A 131 -4.18 7.68 7.75
CA LEU A 131 -3.18 7.26 6.76
C LEU A 131 -3.72 7.48 5.34
N PRO A 132 -3.73 8.71 4.83
CA PRO A 132 -4.10 8.98 3.44
C PRO A 132 -3.24 8.16 2.47
N SER A 133 -3.84 7.67 1.40
CA SER A 133 -3.20 6.75 0.47
C SER A 133 -2.65 7.44 -0.77
N THR A 134 -1.47 7.02 -1.24
CA THR A 134 -0.99 7.34 -2.60
C THR A 134 -1.75 6.52 -3.64
N THR A 135 -1.77 7.00 -4.88
CA THR A 135 -2.33 6.23 -5.99
C THR A 135 -1.28 5.24 -6.51
N GLY A 136 -1.54 3.94 -6.34
CA GLY A 136 -0.76 2.87 -6.95
C GLY A 136 -1.32 2.50 -8.32
N ARG A 137 -0.48 2.00 -9.22
CA ARG A 137 -0.89 1.60 -10.57
C ARG A 137 -0.58 0.12 -10.78
N ALA A 138 -1.59 -0.64 -11.17
CA ALA A 138 -1.44 -2.02 -11.63
C ALA A 138 -1.53 -2.05 -13.15
N ALA A 139 -0.59 -2.73 -13.81
CA ALA A 139 -0.60 -2.94 -15.25
C ALA A 139 -0.73 -4.43 -15.59
N PHE A 140 -1.68 -4.76 -16.46
CA PHE A 140 -1.94 -6.12 -16.94
C PHE A 140 -1.62 -6.24 -18.42
N GLY A 141 -0.87 -7.27 -18.78
CA GLY A 141 -0.60 -7.65 -20.16
C GLY A 141 0.87 -7.97 -20.42
N ILE A 142 1.18 -8.22 -21.68
CA ILE A 142 2.53 -8.50 -22.14
C ILE A 142 3.31 -7.19 -22.15
N TYR A 143 4.17 -6.99 -21.16
CA TYR A 143 5.31 -6.11 -21.33
C TYR A 143 6.42 -6.95 -21.96
N ASN A 144 6.94 -6.53 -23.12
CA ASN A 144 8.15 -7.09 -23.74
C ASN A 144 9.37 -6.75 -22.85
N ALA A 145 9.47 -7.35 -21.67
CA ALA A 145 10.57 -7.14 -20.74
C ALA A 145 11.61 -8.26 -20.89
N GLY A 146 12.51 -8.09 -21.86
CA GLY A 146 13.74 -8.86 -22.00
C GLY A 146 14.58 -8.37 -23.19
N PRO A 147 15.91 -8.23 -23.07
CA PRO A 147 16.77 -7.69 -24.12
C PRO A 147 16.68 -8.55 -25.38
N ILE A 148 16.52 -7.90 -26.54
CA ILE A 148 16.65 -8.56 -27.84
C ILE A 148 18.10 -9.02 -27.96
N ILE A 149 18.35 -10.33 -27.91
CA ILE A 149 19.65 -10.89 -28.24
C ILE A 149 19.83 -10.75 -29.75
N TYR A 150 20.65 -9.79 -30.18
CA TYR A 150 21.10 -9.71 -31.56
C TYR A 150 22.27 -10.69 -31.74
N LEU A 151 22.02 -11.79 -32.45
CA LEU A 151 23.09 -12.61 -33.02
C LEU A 151 23.45 -12.01 -34.39
N ARG A 152 24.68 -11.49 -34.52
CA ARG A 152 25.29 -11.22 -35.82
C ARG A 152 26.24 -12.37 -36.14
N GLU A 153 26.03 -13.06 -37.24
CA GLU A 153 27.11 -13.86 -37.84
C GLU A 153 28.17 -12.89 -38.37
N MET A 154 29.41 -13.02 -37.89
CA MET A 154 30.58 -12.46 -38.58
C MET A 154 31.10 -13.56 -39.49
N TYR A 155 31.08 -13.29 -40.79
CA TYR A 155 31.84 -14.02 -41.80
C TYR A 155 33.30 -13.54 -41.78
#